data_AF-A0A139WKE2-F1
#
_entry.id   AF-A0A139WKE2-F1
#
_cell.length_a   1.000
_cell.length_b   1.000
_cell.length_c   1.000
_cell.angle_alpha   90.00
_cell.angle_beta   90.00
_cell.angle_gamma   90.00
#
_symmetry.space_group_name_H-M   'P 1'
#
loop_
_entity.id
_entity.type
_entity.pdbx_description
1 polymer ?
#
loop_
_entity_poly.entity_id
_entity_poly.type
_entity_poly.pdbx_seq_one_letter_code
_entity_poly.pdbx_strand_id
1 'polypeptide(L)'
;MMTYSGLWQHQKSHAGERNYVCLECNKAFPTKNGLESHMIVHTKEKRFRCLECNKLFARKSALRVHVQQHAAKRDEAFARQRPFVCQECAKAFPSRSSLETHIRVHTQEKPFECTQCEKAFSQKKALVYHMKCHNVAIESS
;
A
#
# COMPACT_ATOMS: atom_id res chain seq x y z
N MET A 1 16.99 -11.45 -26.04
CA MET A 1 17.42 -11.36 -27.45
C MET A 1 17.06 -9.97 -27.95
N MET A 2 18.04 -9.07 -28.11
CA MET A 2 17.78 -7.73 -28.64
C MET A 2 17.79 -7.79 -30.17
N THR A 3 16.77 -7.24 -30.83
CA THR A 3 16.62 -7.24 -32.29
C THR A 3 17.66 -6.33 -32.95
N TYR A 4 17.99 -6.59 -34.23
CA TYR A 4 18.93 -5.82 -35.04
C TYR A 4 18.66 -4.29 -34.99
N SER A 5 17.39 -3.89 -34.93
CA SER A 5 16.97 -2.49 -34.76
C SER A 5 17.42 -1.86 -33.44
N GLY A 6 17.46 -2.64 -32.35
CA GLY A 6 17.89 -2.17 -31.03
C GLY A 6 19.41 -1.98 -30.94
N LEU A 7 20.18 -2.86 -31.57
CA LEU A 7 21.64 -2.77 -31.62
C LEU A 7 22.08 -1.56 -32.47
N TRP A 8 21.43 -1.34 -33.62
CA TRP A 8 21.64 -0.18 -34.48
C TRP A 8 21.34 1.14 -33.76
N GLN A 9 20.24 1.19 -33.01
CA GLN A 9 19.84 2.38 -32.25
C GLN A 9 20.76 2.65 -31.05
N HIS A 10 21.30 1.58 -30.43
CA HIS A 10 22.33 1.68 -29.39
C HIS A 10 23.66 2.21 -29.96
N GLN A 11 24.13 1.73 -31.11
CA GLN A 11 25.36 2.22 -31.75
C GLN A 11 25.29 3.72 -32.09
N LYS A 12 24.14 4.22 -32.57
CA LYS A 12 23.95 5.66 -32.83
C LYS A 12 24.06 6.55 -31.59
N SER A 13 23.77 6.01 -30.41
CA SER A 13 23.95 6.77 -29.16
C SER A 13 25.43 6.98 -28.79
N HIS A 14 26.32 6.09 -29.21
CA HIS A 14 27.78 6.23 -29.02
C HIS A 14 28.41 7.22 -30.00
N ALA A 15 27.85 7.34 -31.21
CA ALA A 15 28.33 8.28 -32.25
C ALA A 15 27.87 9.73 -32.03
N GLY A 16 26.99 10.00 -31.05
CA GLY A 16 26.44 11.33 -30.82
C GLY A 16 25.45 11.81 -31.88
N GLU A 17 25.01 10.94 -32.80
CA GLU A 17 24.05 11.27 -33.86
C GLU A 17 22.66 11.60 -33.26
N ARG A 18 22.34 12.89 -33.18
CA ARG A 18 21.06 13.39 -32.70
C ARG A 18 20.19 13.83 -33.88
N ASN A 19 19.54 12.87 -34.50
CA ASN A 19 18.81 13.08 -35.77
C ASN A 19 17.40 13.67 -35.59
N TYR A 20 16.89 13.75 -34.36
CA TYR A 20 15.54 14.26 -34.10
C TYR A 20 15.61 15.61 -33.41
N VAL A 21 15.34 16.70 -34.13
CA VAL A 21 15.48 18.06 -33.64
C VAL A 21 14.12 18.66 -33.28
N CYS A 22 14.04 19.31 -32.12
CA CYS A 22 12.90 20.14 -31.74
C CYS A 22 12.99 21.49 -32.45
N LEU A 23 12.00 21.84 -33.27
CA LEU A 23 12.00 23.10 -34.03
C LEU A 23 11.71 24.34 -33.15
N GLU A 24 11.15 24.15 -31.95
CA GLU A 24 10.84 25.23 -31.01
C GLU A 24 12.08 25.72 -30.23
N CYS A 25 13.04 24.82 -29.95
CA CYS A 25 14.22 25.16 -29.14
C CYS A 25 15.55 24.59 -29.66
N ASN A 26 15.54 24.03 -30.87
CA ASN A 26 16.68 23.40 -31.56
C ASN A 26 17.42 22.31 -30.77
N LYS A 27 16.79 21.72 -29.75
CA LYS A 27 17.36 20.58 -29.03
C LYS A 27 17.26 19.31 -29.86
N ALA A 28 18.37 18.60 -29.97
CA ALA A 28 18.49 17.37 -30.74
C ALA A 28 18.45 16.13 -29.83
N PHE A 29 17.75 15.10 -30.28
CA PHE A 29 17.51 13.86 -29.56
C PHE A 29 17.96 12.66 -30.42
N PRO A 30 18.45 11.57 -29.79
CA PRO A 30 18.89 10.37 -30.50
C PRO A 30 17.72 9.51 -31.01
N THR A 31 16.51 9.68 -30.45
CA THR A 31 15.33 8.88 -30.80
C THR A 31 14.09 9.75 -30.97
N LYS A 32 13.17 9.29 -31.83
CA LYS A 32 11.86 9.93 -32.05
C LYS A 32 11.05 10.03 -30.75
N ASN A 33 10.97 8.95 -29.98
CA ASN A 33 10.29 8.95 -28.66
C ASN A 33 10.89 9.97 -27.68
N GLY A 34 12.21 10.21 -27.75
CA GLY A 34 12.89 11.23 -26.96
C GLY A 34 12.42 12.64 -27.33
N LEU A 35 12.33 12.94 -28.62
CA LEU A 35 11.76 14.19 -29.11
C LEU A 35 10.28 14.33 -28.75
N GLU A 36 9.45 13.31 -28.96
CA GLU A 36 8.02 13.32 -28.59
C GLU A 36 7.80 13.55 -27.08
N SER A 37 8.63 12.92 -26.24
CA SER A 37 8.60 13.13 -24.79
C SER A 37 9.08 14.52 -24.38
N HIS A 38 9.95 15.13 -25.19
CA HIS A 38 10.42 16.49 -25.00
C HIS A 38 9.37 17.52 -25.41
N MET A 39 8.58 17.28 -26.46
CA MET A 39 7.51 18.20 -26.91
C MET A 39 6.49 18.52 -25.82
N ILE A 40 6.33 17.64 -24.82
CA ILE A 40 5.50 17.87 -23.63
C ILE A 40 5.93 19.12 -22.84
N VAL A 41 7.20 19.51 -22.92
CA VAL A 41 7.74 20.72 -22.29
C VAL A 41 7.16 21.98 -22.94
N HIS A 42 6.98 21.95 -24.27
CA HIS A 42 6.40 23.05 -25.02
C HIS A 42 4.88 23.10 -24.89
N THR A 43 4.21 21.95 -25.00
CA THR A 43 2.73 21.90 -24.92
C THR A 43 2.19 22.02 -23.49
N LYS A 44 3.04 21.81 -22.48
CA LYS A 44 2.68 21.73 -21.04
C LYS A 44 1.55 20.72 -20.75
N GLU A 45 1.32 19.79 -21.67
CA GLU A 45 0.22 18.85 -21.60
C GLU A 45 0.45 17.81 -20.50
N LYS A 46 -0.48 17.70 -19.54
CA LYS A 46 -0.41 16.71 -18.46
C LYS A 46 -1.43 15.60 -18.71
N ARG A 47 -0.96 14.53 -19.34
CA ARG A 47 -1.80 13.44 -19.87
C ARG A 47 -2.08 12.32 -18.86
N PHE A 48 -1.21 12.15 -17.87
CA PHE A 48 -1.24 10.98 -16.99
C PHE A 48 -1.90 11.34 -15.66
N ARG A 49 -3.06 10.74 -15.37
CA ARG A 49 -3.84 11.00 -14.16
C ARG A 49 -3.51 10.00 -13.05
N CYS A 50 -3.31 10.49 -11.84
CA CYS A 50 -3.35 9.68 -10.62
C CYS A 50 -4.81 9.39 -10.26
N LEU A 51 -5.20 8.13 -10.13
CA LEU A 51 -6.58 7.76 -9.81
C LEU A 51 -6.93 7.94 -8.33
N GLU A 52 -5.92 8.01 -7.45
CA GLU A 52 -6.15 8.20 -6.01
C GLU A 52 -6.43 9.67 -5.65
N CYS A 53 -5.79 10.63 -6.32
CA CYS A 53 -5.92 12.06 -6.00
C CYS A 53 -6.19 12.98 -7.20
N ASN A 54 -6.46 12.41 -8.38
CA ASN A 54 -6.75 13.12 -9.64
C ASN A 54 -5.67 14.08 -10.17
N LYS A 55 -4.47 14.11 -9.57
CA LYS A 55 -3.35 14.91 -10.05
C LYS A 55 -2.88 14.45 -11.44
N LEU A 56 -2.63 15.41 -12.32
CA LEU A 56 -2.14 15.17 -13.68
C LEU A 56 -0.62 15.32 -13.76
N PHE A 57 0.02 14.49 -14.57
CA PHE A 57 1.46 14.45 -14.79
C PHE A 57 1.79 14.45 -16.28
N ALA A 58 2.90 15.10 -16.63
CA ALA A 58 3.42 15.16 -17.99
C ALA A 58 4.03 13.83 -18.46
N ARG A 59 4.57 13.00 -17.54
CA ARG A 59 5.25 11.73 -17.86
C ARG A 59 4.73 10.58 -17.00
N LYS A 60 4.67 9.37 -17.57
CA LYS A 60 4.32 8.13 -16.84
C LYS A 60 5.27 7.84 -15.68
N SER A 61 6.57 8.11 -15.84
CA SER A 61 7.57 7.91 -14.79
C SER A 61 7.30 8.80 -13.56
N ALA A 62 6.92 10.05 -13.78
CA ALA A 62 6.57 10.98 -12.70
C ALA A 62 5.30 10.51 -11.97
N LEU A 63 4.28 10.04 -12.70
CA LEU A 63 3.09 9.43 -12.10
C LEU A 63 3.45 8.20 -11.26
N ARG A 64 4.34 7.33 -11.74
CA ARG A 64 4.78 6.13 -11.00
C ARG A 64 5.41 6.49 -9.66
N VAL A 65 6.38 7.41 -9.66
CA VAL A 65 7.03 7.88 -8.42
C VAL A 65 6.01 8.51 -7.48
N HIS A 66 5.06 9.28 -8.02
CA HIS A 66 3.99 9.87 -7.22
C HIS A 66 3.07 8.82 -6.57
N VAL A 67 2.65 7.79 -7.30
CA VAL A 67 1.80 6.71 -6.74
C VAL A 67 2.54 5.93 -5.66
N GLN A 68 3.86 5.74 -5.80
CA GLN A 68 4.67 5.15 -4.73
C GLN A 68 4.64 5.98 -3.44
N GLN A 69 4.54 7.31 -3.52
CA GLN A 69 4.39 8.16 -2.33
C GLN A 69 3.03 7.96 -1.65
N HIS A 70 1.97 7.60 -2.38
CA HIS A 70 0.69 7.25 -1.76
C HIS A 70 0.81 5.96 -0.95
N ALA A 71 1.44 4.92 -1.51
CA ALA A 71 1.72 3.67 -0.79
C ALA A 71 2.55 3.93 0.47
N ALA A 72 3.68 4.64 0.35
CA ALA A 72 4.54 4.96 1.49
C ALA A 72 3.79 5.71 2.61
N LYS A 73 2.95 6.69 2.26
CA LYS A 73 2.12 7.42 3.24
C LYS A 73 1.07 6.53 3.89
N ARG A 74 0.47 5.59 3.15
CA ARG A 74 -0.49 4.63 3.69
C ARG A 74 0.18 3.65 4.64
N ASP A 75 1.36 3.17 4.30
CA ASP A 75 2.14 2.26 5.14
C ASP A 75 2.57 2.96 6.44
N GLU A 76 3.03 4.21 6.35
CA GLU A 76 3.34 5.02 7.53
C GLU A 76 2.09 5.30 8.38
N ALA A 77 0.96 5.65 7.76
CA ALA A 77 -0.30 5.85 8.48
C ALA A 77 -0.78 4.56 9.16
N PHE A 78 -0.65 3.42 8.48
CA PHE A 78 -0.96 2.11 9.05
C PHE A 78 -0.07 1.78 10.25
N ALA A 79 1.25 1.98 10.12
CA ALA A 79 2.20 1.78 11.20
C ALA A 79 1.91 2.70 12.40
N ARG A 80 1.57 3.98 12.16
CA ARG A 80 1.18 4.93 13.21
C ARG A 80 -0.13 4.56 13.91
N GLN A 81 -1.13 4.10 13.14
CA GLN A 81 -2.43 3.71 13.69
C GLN A 81 -2.41 2.34 14.37
N ARG A 82 -1.46 1.48 14.01
CA ARG A 82 -1.32 0.11 14.53
C ARG A 82 0.13 -0.19 14.89
N PRO A 83 0.70 0.46 15.92
CA PRO A 83 2.11 0.34 16.24
C PRO A 83 2.46 -0.99 16.93
N PHE A 84 1.48 -1.75 17.42
CA PHE A 84 1.71 -2.97 18.18
C PHE A 84 1.58 -4.20 17.29
N VAL A 85 2.69 -4.91 17.04
CA VAL A 85 2.73 -6.05 16.11
C VAL A 85 2.89 -7.37 16.86
N CYS A 86 2.05 -8.34 16.53
CA CYS A 86 2.18 -9.72 16.98
C CYS A 86 3.39 -10.39 16.29
N GLN A 87 4.35 -10.88 17.07
CA GLN A 87 5.56 -11.49 16.52
C GLN A 87 5.32 -12.88 15.92
N GLU A 88 4.22 -13.55 16.29
CA GLU A 88 3.91 -14.89 15.76
C GLU A 88 3.22 -14.86 14.40
N CYS A 89 2.39 -13.84 14.11
CA CYS A 89 1.61 -13.78 12.87
C CYS A 89 1.66 -12.43 12.13
N ALA A 90 2.53 -11.51 12.57
CA ALA A 90 2.73 -10.17 12.01
C ALA A 90 1.47 -9.27 11.97
N LYS A 91 0.37 -9.65 12.64
CA LYS A 91 -0.82 -8.78 12.74
C LYS A 91 -0.54 -7.56 13.60
N ALA A 92 -0.94 -6.39 13.10
CA ALA A 92 -0.78 -5.11 13.77
C ALA A 92 -2.07 -4.63 14.44
N PHE A 93 -1.94 -4.06 15.63
CA PHE A 93 -3.02 -3.64 16.52
C PHE A 93 -2.86 -2.18 16.97
N PRO A 94 -3.97 -1.46 17.20
CA PRO A 94 -3.94 -0.05 17.60
C PRO A 94 -3.53 0.19 19.05
N SER A 95 -3.61 -0.83 19.92
CA SER A 95 -3.26 -0.71 21.33
C SER A 95 -2.59 -1.97 21.87
N ARG A 96 -1.77 -1.81 22.92
CA ARG A 96 -1.13 -2.92 23.63
C ARG A 96 -2.16 -3.92 24.17
N SER A 97 -3.24 -3.44 24.78
CA SER A 97 -4.31 -4.32 25.30
C SER A 97 -5.01 -5.13 24.20
N SER A 98 -5.12 -4.57 22.98
CA SER A 98 -5.65 -5.30 21.82
C SER A 98 -4.69 -6.41 21.38
N LEU A 99 -3.38 -6.13 21.37
CA LEU A 99 -2.35 -7.12 21.10
C LEU A 99 -2.33 -8.23 22.16
N GLU A 100 -2.33 -7.89 23.44
CA GLU A 100 -2.35 -8.86 24.56
C GLU A 100 -3.57 -9.77 24.50
N THR A 101 -4.74 -9.19 24.19
CA THR A 101 -5.96 -9.97 23.98
C THR A 101 -5.84 -10.92 22.78
N HIS A 102 -5.17 -10.48 21.71
CA HIS A 102 -4.93 -11.31 20.54
C HIS A 102 -3.92 -12.45 20.82
N ILE A 103 -2.88 -12.19 21.62
CA ILE A 103 -1.88 -13.22 21.99
C ILE A 103 -2.54 -14.43 22.64
N ARG A 104 -3.64 -14.25 23.37
CA ARG A 104 -4.42 -15.37 23.96
C ARG A 104 -4.99 -16.34 22.93
N VAL A 105 -5.11 -15.95 21.65
CA VAL A 105 -5.49 -16.85 20.56
C VAL A 105 -4.37 -17.85 20.27
N HIS A 106 -3.12 -17.44 20.47
CA HIS A 106 -1.95 -18.30 20.28
C HIS A 106 -1.72 -19.20 21.50
N THR A 107 -1.79 -18.64 22.71
CA THR A 107 -1.55 -19.39 23.95
C THR A 107 -2.74 -20.22 24.43
N GLN A 108 -3.93 -20.02 23.85
CA GLN A 108 -5.20 -20.60 24.32
C GLN A 108 -5.57 -20.23 25.76
N GLU A 109 -4.97 -19.18 26.33
CA GLU A 109 -5.30 -18.71 27.68
C GLU A 109 -6.74 -18.19 27.76
N LYS A 110 -7.48 -18.69 28.75
CA LYS A 110 -8.87 -18.32 29.03
C LYS A 110 -9.04 -17.90 30.49
N PRO A 111 -8.53 -16.72 30.88
CA PRO A 111 -8.51 -16.30 32.28
C PRO A 111 -9.88 -15.93 32.87
N PHE A 112 -10.94 -15.92 32.06
CA PHE A 112 -12.27 -15.53 32.50
C PHE A 112 -13.19 -16.74 32.58
N GLU A 113 -13.34 -17.29 33.77
CA GLU A 113 -14.17 -18.48 34.02
C GLU A 113 -15.61 -18.10 34.39
N CYS A 114 -16.56 -18.90 33.91
CA CYS A 114 -17.95 -18.82 34.30
C CYS A 114 -18.15 -19.56 35.62
N THR A 115 -18.65 -18.84 36.62
CA THR A 115 -18.95 -19.39 37.95
C THR A 115 -20.15 -20.34 37.98
N GLN A 116 -20.91 -20.45 36.90
CA GLN A 116 -22.13 -21.28 36.83
C GLN A 116 -21.99 -22.55 36.00
N CYS A 117 -21.07 -22.61 35.03
CA CYS A 117 -20.97 -23.78 34.13
C CYS A 117 -19.54 -24.10 33.67
N GLU A 118 -18.52 -23.69 34.44
CA GLU A 118 -17.09 -23.99 34.24
C GLU A 118 -16.48 -23.54 32.88
N LYS A 119 -17.28 -22.92 32.01
CA LYS A 119 -16.82 -22.42 30.72
C LYS A 119 -15.86 -21.24 30.90
N ALA A 120 -14.67 -21.36 30.33
CA ALA A 120 -13.66 -20.31 30.33
C ALA A 120 -13.60 -19.53 29.00
N PHE A 121 -13.28 -18.25 29.07
CA PHE A 121 -13.23 -17.32 27.94
C PHE A 121 -11.91 -16.55 27.92
N SER A 122 -11.43 -16.21 26.72
CA SER A 122 -10.21 -15.40 26.53
C SER A 122 -10.44 -13.89 26.74
N GLN A 123 -11.71 -13.45 26.78
CA GLN A 123 -12.10 -12.05 26.93
C GLN A 123 -13.26 -11.87 27.92
N LYS A 124 -13.15 -10.87 28.80
CA LYS A 124 -14.20 -10.51 29.78
C LYS A 124 -15.55 -10.24 29.12
N LYS A 125 -15.56 -9.54 27.99
CA LYS A 125 -16.81 -9.23 27.25
C LYS A 125 -17.54 -10.49 26.78
N ALA A 126 -16.80 -11.55 26.43
CA ALA A 126 -17.37 -12.83 26.01
C ALA A 126 -18.00 -13.55 27.21
N LEU A 127 -17.34 -13.52 28.38
CA LEU A 127 -17.93 -14.00 29.63
C LEU A 127 -19.21 -13.23 29.99
N VAL A 128 -19.19 -11.90 29.94
CA VAL A 128 -20.37 -11.07 30.25
C VAL A 128 -21.55 -11.38 29.32
N TYR A 129 -21.29 -11.55 28.02
CA TYR A 129 -22.31 -11.96 27.07
C TYR A 129 -22.84 -13.36 27.38
N HIS A 130 -21.94 -14.30 27.69
CA HIS A 130 -22.31 -15.66 28.08
C HIS A 130 -23.18 -15.70 29.34
N MET A 131 -22.90 -14.87 30.35
CA MET A 131 -23.70 -14.83 31.58
C MET A 131 -25.17 -14.46 31.32
N LYS A 132 -25.48 -13.75 30.23
CA LYS A 132 -26.88 -13.48 29.86
C LYS A 132 -27.66 -14.73 29.49
N CYS A 133 -27.00 -15.77 28.99
CA CYS A 133 -27.65 -17.05 28.68
C CYS A 133 -28.13 -17.77 29.94
N HIS A 134 -27.47 -17.55 31.07
CA HIS A 134 -27.88 -18.13 32.35
C HIS A 134 -29.08 -17.40 32.95
N ASN A 135 -29.17 -16.08 32.77
CA ASN A 135 -30.32 -15.31 33.25
C ASN A 135 -31.64 -15.69 32.55
N VAL A 136 -31.59 -16.14 31.29
CA VAL A 136 -32.78 -16.62 30.57
C VAL A 136 -33.33 -17.92 31.17
N ALA A 137 -32.49 -18.72 31.84
CA ALA A 137 -32.91 -19.96 32.47
C ALA A 137 -33.60 -19.77 33.84
N ILE A 138 -33.50 -18.59 34.46
CA ILE A 138 -34.00 -18.34 35.82
C ILE A 138 -35.48 -17.90 35.83
N GLU A 139 -36.01 -17.36 34.71
CA GLU A 139 -37.43 -16.94 34.62
C GLU A 139 -38.37 -18.04 34.07
N SER A 140 -37.91 -19.30 34.01
CA SER A 140 -38.66 -20.44 33.46
C SER A 140 -39.12 -21.45 34.52
N SER A 141 -39.26 -21.06 35.79
CA SER A 141 -39.67 -21.94 36.89
C SER A 141 -40.70 -21.29 37.79
#